data_AF-M4DJY6-F1
#
_entry.id   AF-M4DJY6-F1
#
_cell.length_a   1.000
_cell.length_b   1.000
_cell.length_c   1.000
_cell.angle_alpha   90.00
_cell.angle_beta   90.00
_cell.angle_gamma   90.00
#
_symmetry.space_group_name_H-M   'P 1'
#
loop_
_entity.id
_entity.type
_entity.pdbx_description
1 polymer ?
#
loop_
_entity_poly.entity_id
_entity_poly.type
_entity_poly.pdbx_seq_one_letter_code
_entity_poly.pdbx_strand_id
1 'polypeptide(L)'
;MDNIVDSLNKAYEKFVIASADVLESKESAGGLKASLTDAALENFKEKWELFRVACDQAEEFVESVKQRIGSECLVDEATGLTTTTTGGGGSNSGQSVGAATSLPPISAVRLEQMSRAVRWLVLELQRGSGGAAAGSVHSPRFSEDSTQ
;
A
#
# COMPACT_ATOMS: atom_id res chain seq x y z
N MET A 1 -21.10 4.26 8.07
CA MET A 1 -21.22 5.19 6.94
C MET A 1 -22.29 6.22 7.24
N ASP A 2 -23.54 5.80 7.42
CA ASP A 2 -24.67 6.71 7.72
C ASP A 2 -24.40 7.64 8.90
N ASN A 3 -23.92 7.10 10.03
CA ASN A 3 -23.56 7.93 11.19
C ASN A 3 -22.49 9.01 10.91
N ILE A 4 -21.58 8.78 9.96
CA ILE A 4 -20.53 9.74 9.59
C ILE A 4 -21.13 10.86 8.73
N VAL A 5 -21.95 10.48 7.76
CA VAL A 5 -22.69 11.42 6.90
C VAL A 5 -23.65 12.27 7.74
N ASP A 6 -24.38 11.66 8.67
CA ASP A 6 -25.29 12.35 9.60
C ASP A 6 -24.53 13.31 10.53
N SER A 7 -23.37 12.88 11.06
CA SER A 7 -22.51 13.71 11.88
C SER A 7 -22.01 14.95 11.11
N LEU A 8 -21.53 14.73 9.88
CA LEU A 8 -21.07 15.80 8.99
C LEU A 8 -22.19 16.79 8.65
N ASN A 9 -23.38 16.28 8.28
CA ASN A 9 -24.52 17.13 7.96
C ASN A 9 -24.94 17.99 9.17
N LYS A 10 -25.04 17.37 10.35
CA LYS A 10 -25.39 18.08 11.59
C LYS A 10 -24.34 19.13 11.98
N ALA A 11 -23.06 18.83 11.79
CA ALA A 11 -21.99 19.78 12.06
C ALA A 11 -22.01 20.95 11.07
N TYR A 12 -22.28 20.68 9.79
CA TYR A 12 -22.44 21.70 8.75
C TYR A 12 -23.62 22.63 9.05
N GLU A 13 -24.80 22.10 9.35
CA GLU A 13 -25.99 22.90 9.71
C GLU A 13 -25.69 23.81 10.90
N LYS A 14 -25.06 23.28 11.95
CA LYS A 14 -24.68 24.07 13.14
C LYS A 14 -23.66 25.16 12.84
N PHE A 15 -22.72 24.90 11.94
CA PHE A 15 -21.74 25.89 11.49
C PHE A 15 -22.42 27.03 10.70
N VAL A 16 -23.34 26.70 9.80
CA VAL A 16 -24.10 27.68 9.02
C VAL A 16 -24.98 28.54 9.95
N ILE A 17 -25.67 27.92 10.91
CA ILE A 17 -26.47 28.66 11.91
C ILE A 17 -25.59 29.63 12.70
N ALA A 18 -24.46 29.16 13.25
CA ALA A 18 -23.56 30.03 14.00
C ALA A 18 -22.98 31.18 13.14
N SER A 19 -22.78 30.95 11.84
CA SER A 19 -22.37 32.00 10.90
C SER A 19 -23.43 33.08 10.73
N ALA A 20 -24.70 32.68 10.66
CA ALA A 20 -25.83 33.60 10.61
C ALA A 20 -25.95 34.40 11.93
N ASP A 21 -25.81 33.73 13.07
CA ASP A 21 -25.87 34.36 14.40
C ASP A 21 -24.81 35.47 14.56
N VAL A 22 -23.60 35.27 14.01
CA VAL A 22 -22.55 36.30 13.98
C VAL A 22 -22.98 37.52 13.16
N LEU A 23 -23.61 37.31 12.00
CA LEU A 23 -24.07 38.42 11.15
C LEU A 23 -25.22 39.20 11.80
N GLU A 24 -26.20 38.50 12.37
CA GLU A 24 -27.33 39.11 13.06
C GLU A 24 -26.89 39.84 14.34
N SER A 25 -25.97 39.26 15.11
CA SER A 25 -25.40 39.90 16.30
C SER A 25 -24.61 41.16 15.94
N LYS A 26 -23.86 41.12 14.83
CA LYS A 26 -23.09 42.26 14.33
C LYS A 26 -24.00 43.40 13.84
N GLU A 27 -25.09 43.07 13.16
CA GLU A 27 -26.11 44.04 12.73
C GLU A 27 -26.80 44.68 13.94
N SER A 28 -27.24 43.86 14.89
CA SER A 28 -27.90 44.30 16.14
C SER A 28 -26.99 45.16 17.02
N ALA A 29 -25.67 44.93 16.96
CA ALA A 29 -24.65 45.70 17.67
C ALA A 29 -24.41 47.10 17.08
N GLY A 30 -24.95 47.41 15.88
CA GLY A 30 -24.77 48.70 15.21
C GLY A 30 -23.30 49.09 15.00
N GLY A 31 -22.39 48.10 14.93
CA GLY A 31 -20.94 48.31 14.84
C GLY A 31 -20.25 48.79 16.13
N LEU A 32 -20.97 48.97 17.23
CA LEU A 32 -20.45 49.58 18.48
C LEU A 32 -20.38 48.61 19.68
N LYS A 33 -21.04 47.45 19.63
CA LYS A 33 -21.02 46.46 20.73
C LYS A 33 -20.11 45.26 20.45
N ALA A 34 -19.02 45.19 21.22
CA ALA A 34 -18.05 44.10 21.18
C ALA A 34 -18.56 42.81 21.86
N SER A 35 -19.24 42.87 23.00
CA SER A 35 -19.51 41.68 23.82
C SER A 35 -20.50 40.66 23.21
N LEU A 36 -21.57 41.13 22.55
CA LEU A 36 -22.59 40.25 21.96
C LEU A 36 -22.04 39.57 20.69
N THR A 37 -21.30 40.34 19.89
CA THR A 37 -20.59 39.84 18.71
C THR A 37 -19.45 38.88 19.09
N ASP A 38 -18.74 39.14 20.19
CA ASP A 38 -17.65 38.31 20.70
C ASP A 38 -18.15 36.93 21.15
N ALA A 39 -19.28 36.87 21.87
CA ALA A 39 -19.91 35.60 22.24
C ALA A 39 -20.37 34.79 21.01
N ALA A 40 -20.92 35.45 20.00
CA ALA A 40 -21.31 34.81 18.75
C ALA A 40 -20.08 34.31 17.97
N LEU A 41 -18.97 35.05 17.97
CA LEU A 41 -17.71 34.67 17.33
C LEU A 41 -17.06 33.46 18.00
N GLU A 42 -17.05 33.40 19.33
CA GLU A 42 -16.57 32.22 20.06
C GLU A 42 -17.45 30.99 19.78
N ASN A 43 -18.77 31.15 19.70
CA ASN A 43 -19.65 30.05 19.29
C ASN A 43 -19.38 29.60 17.86
N PHE A 44 -19.23 30.54 16.93
CA PHE A 44 -18.88 30.24 15.54
C PHE A 44 -17.57 29.46 15.45
N LYS A 45 -16.54 29.86 16.20
CA LYS A 45 -15.24 29.19 16.24
C LYS A 45 -15.34 27.77 16.77
N GLU A 46 -16.13 27.55 17.82
CA GLU A 46 -16.43 26.22 18.35
C GLU A 46 -17.12 25.34 17.29
N LYS A 47 -18.15 25.86 16.62
CA LYS A 47 -18.89 25.09 15.59
C LYS A 47 -18.06 24.83 14.34
N TRP A 48 -17.21 25.78 13.95
CA TRP A 48 -16.26 25.60 12.87
C TRP A 48 -15.28 24.46 13.17
N GLU A 49 -14.74 24.41 14.39
CA GLU A 49 -13.81 23.35 14.78
C GLU A 49 -14.50 21.98 14.81
N LEU A 50 -15.74 21.89 15.33
CA LEU A 50 -16.53 20.66 15.27
C LEU A 50 -16.80 20.20 13.83
N PHE A 51 -17.09 21.14 12.92
CA PHE A 51 -17.27 20.82 11.50
C PHE A 51 -15.97 20.34 10.86
N ARG A 52 -14.85 20.99 11.16
CA ARG A 52 -13.52 20.58 10.69
C ARG A 52 -13.19 19.14 11.11
N VAL A 53 -13.40 18.80 12.38
CA VAL A 53 -13.20 17.43 12.88
C VAL A 53 -14.12 16.43 12.19
N ALA A 54 -15.37 16.79 11.90
CA ALA A 54 -16.28 15.92 11.16
C ALA A 54 -15.82 15.70 9.70
N CYS A 55 -15.25 16.72 9.06
CA CYS A 55 -14.61 16.59 7.75
C CYS A 55 -13.41 15.64 7.79
N ASP A 56 -12.51 15.80 8.78
CA ASP A 56 -11.35 14.92 8.95
C ASP A 56 -11.78 13.44 9.10
N GLN A 57 -12.83 13.18 9.90
CA GLN A 57 -13.38 11.83 10.06
C GLN A 57 -14.00 11.27 8.78
N ALA A 58 -14.66 12.11 8.00
CA ALA A 58 -15.21 11.71 6.70
C ALA A 58 -14.10 11.38 5.70
N GLU A 59 -13.00 12.13 5.70
CA GLU A 59 -11.82 11.88 4.88
C GLU A 59 -11.14 10.56 5.28
N GLU A 60 -10.92 10.33 6.57
CA GLU A 60 -10.38 9.06 7.09
C GLU A 60 -11.26 7.87 6.68
N PHE A 61 -12.59 8.02 6.73
CA PHE A 61 -13.49 6.98 6.27
C PHE A 61 -13.31 6.68 4.78
N VAL A 62 -13.22 7.70 3.93
CA VAL A 62 -12.98 7.52 2.48
C VAL A 62 -11.63 6.83 2.24
N GLU A 63 -10.58 7.21 2.97
CA GLU A 63 -9.29 6.54 2.88
C GLU A 63 -9.35 5.08 3.33
N SER A 64 -10.08 4.77 4.41
CA SER A 64 -10.27 3.41 4.89
C SER A 64 -11.00 2.53 3.87
N VAL A 65 -12.01 3.08 3.18
CA VAL A 65 -12.75 2.40 2.12
C VAL A 65 -11.85 2.20 0.91
N LYS A 66 -11.07 3.21 0.53
CA LYS A 66 -10.07 3.11 -0.55
C LYS A 66 -9.02 2.04 -0.26
N GLN A 67 -8.55 1.95 0.99
CA GLN A 67 -7.58 0.92 1.40
C GLN A 67 -8.20 -0.48 1.37
N ARG A 68 -9.46 -0.64 1.80
CA ARG A 68 -10.19 -1.91 1.71
C ARG A 68 -10.33 -2.38 0.25
N ILE A 69 -10.72 -1.47 -0.63
CA ILE A 69 -10.85 -1.74 -2.07
C ILE A 69 -9.49 -2.00 -2.73
N GLY A 70 -8.45 -1.28 -2.32
CA GLY A 70 -7.09 -1.49 -2.81
C GLY A 70 -6.45 -2.79 -2.32
N SER A 71 -6.78 -3.25 -1.11
CA SER A 71 -6.21 -4.48 -0.54
C SER A 71 -6.91 -5.75 -1.02
N GLU A 72 -8.21 -5.68 -1.34
CA GLU A 72 -8.97 -6.79 -1.93
C GLU A 72 -8.61 -7.09 -3.40
N CYS A 73 -7.65 -6.34 -3.99
CA CYS A 73 -7.11 -6.55 -5.34
C CYS A 73 -5.62 -6.99 -5.36
N LEU A 74 -4.98 -7.19 -4.20
CA LEU A 74 -3.57 -7.65 -4.12
C LEU A 74 -3.42 -9.05 -3.52
N VAL A 75 -4.43 -9.91 -3.65
CA VAL A 75 -4.17 -11.36 -3.63
C VAL A 75 -3.70 -11.73 -5.02
N ASP A 76 -2.38 -11.56 -5.22
CA ASP A 76 -1.65 -12.12 -6.35
C ASP A 76 -2.02 -13.61 -6.50
N GLU A 77 -2.33 -14.05 -7.73
CA GLU A 77 -2.86 -15.37 -8.09
C GLU A 77 -1.95 -16.57 -7.73
N ALA A 78 -0.88 -16.36 -6.97
CA ALA A 78 0.12 -17.37 -6.68
C ALA A 78 -0.10 -18.14 -5.35
N THR A 79 -1.02 -17.76 -4.45
CA THR A 79 -1.14 -18.47 -3.15
C THR A 79 -2.58 -18.59 -2.59
N GLY A 80 -3.25 -19.68 -2.96
CA GLY A 80 -3.92 -20.54 -1.96
C GLY A 80 -5.42 -20.32 -1.67
N LEU A 81 -6.30 -20.92 -2.47
CA LEU A 81 -7.64 -21.31 -2.01
C LEU A 81 -7.55 -22.62 -1.22
N THR A 82 -7.24 -22.56 0.08
CA THR A 82 -7.58 -23.64 1.01
C THR A 82 -7.92 -23.08 2.37
N THR A 83 -9.17 -22.68 2.58
CA THR A 83 -9.89 -22.87 3.85
C THR A 83 -11.36 -22.55 3.68
N THR A 84 -12.10 -23.47 3.06
CA THR A 84 -13.54 -23.58 3.27
C THR A 84 -13.85 -25.02 3.68
N THR A 85 -13.90 -25.26 5.00
CA THR A 85 -15.00 -25.95 5.71
C THR A 85 -14.55 -26.25 7.14
N THR A 86 -15.04 -25.42 8.05
CA THR A 86 -15.67 -25.80 9.33
C THR A 86 -15.87 -27.29 9.58
N GLY A 87 -15.47 -27.75 10.77
CA GLY A 87 -15.99 -28.99 11.36
C GLY A 87 -14.99 -29.63 12.32
N GLY A 88 -15.26 -29.55 13.63
CA GLY A 88 -14.38 -30.07 14.66
C GLY A 88 -14.31 -31.60 14.75
N GLY A 89 -13.25 -32.07 15.41
CA GLY A 89 -13.15 -33.40 15.99
C GLY A 89 -12.70 -34.51 15.05
N GLY A 90 -11.49 -35.03 15.30
CA GLY A 90 -11.13 -36.45 15.27
C GLY A 90 -11.36 -37.31 14.00
N SER A 91 -10.34 -38.09 13.69
CA SER A 91 -10.41 -39.37 12.94
C SER A 91 -10.28 -39.32 11.41
N ASN A 92 -9.07 -39.68 10.97
CA ASN A 92 -8.75 -40.84 10.15
C ASN A 92 -9.62 -41.20 8.92
N SER A 93 -8.88 -41.47 7.83
CA SER A 93 -9.19 -42.36 6.70
C SER A 93 -10.03 -41.76 5.56
N GLY A 94 -9.46 -41.76 4.35
CA GLY A 94 -10.23 -41.45 3.14
C GLY A 94 -9.38 -41.17 1.92
N GLN A 95 -8.54 -42.14 1.56
CA GLN A 95 -7.74 -42.18 0.34
C GLN A 95 -8.60 -41.90 -0.92
N SER A 96 -8.23 -40.86 -1.67
CA SER A 96 -8.63 -40.69 -3.08
C SER A 96 -7.38 -40.48 -3.92
N VAL A 97 -7.10 -41.50 -4.72
CA VAL A 97 -5.97 -41.66 -5.62
C VAL A 97 -6.14 -40.73 -6.82
N GLY A 98 -5.35 -39.67 -6.85
CA GLY A 98 -4.98 -38.97 -8.08
C GLY A 98 -3.46 -38.97 -8.13
N ALA A 99 -2.88 -39.52 -9.19
CA ALA A 99 -1.44 -39.70 -9.35
C ALA A 99 -0.68 -38.36 -9.25
N ALA A 100 -0.32 -37.97 -8.03
CA ALA A 100 0.65 -36.93 -7.79
C ALA A 100 2.02 -37.54 -8.09
N THR A 101 2.50 -37.35 -9.32
CA THR A 101 3.94 -37.34 -9.56
C THR A 101 4.55 -36.42 -8.51
N SER A 102 5.32 -37.03 -7.63
CA SER A 102 5.94 -36.50 -6.43
C SER A 102 6.90 -35.36 -6.74
N LEU A 103 6.37 -34.18 -7.09
CA LEU A 103 7.16 -32.97 -7.17
C LEU A 103 7.10 -32.32 -5.77
N PRO A 104 8.23 -32.27 -5.04
CA PRO A 104 8.26 -31.60 -3.76
C PRO A 104 7.87 -30.12 -3.95
N PRO A 105 7.20 -29.49 -2.96
CA PRO A 105 6.80 -28.09 -3.06
C PRO A 105 8.04 -27.26 -3.39
N ILE A 106 7.95 -26.47 -4.48
CA ILE A 106 9.04 -25.63 -4.96
C ILE A 106 9.30 -24.58 -3.88
N SER A 107 10.37 -24.78 -3.09
CA SER A 107 10.77 -23.79 -2.11
C SER A 107 11.23 -22.53 -2.86
N ALA A 108 10.78 -21.36 -2.41
CA ALA A 108 11.20 -20.06 -2.96
C ALA A 108 12.74 -19.96 -3.04
N VAL A 109 13.43 -20.56 -2.08
CA VAL A 109 14.89 -20.69 -2.03
C VAL A 109 15.44 -21.46 -3.24
N ARG A 110 14.82 -22.58 -3.64
CA ARG A 110 15.25 -23.37 -4.79
C ARG A 110 15.02 -22.60 -6.09
N LEU A 111 13.91 -21.87 -6.21
CA LEU A 111 13.64 -21.01 -7.36
C LEU A 111 14.66 -19.85 -7.45
N GLU A 112 14.99 -19.23 -6.33
CA GLU A 112 16.00 -18.16 -6.27
C GLU A 112 17.39 -18.67 -6.65
N GLN A 113 17.82 -19.84 -6.14
CA GLN A 113 19.09 -20.46 -6.49
C GLN A 113 19.16 -20.82 -7.97
N MET A 114 18.08 -21.40 -8.52
CA MET A 114 17.99 -21.68 -9.95
C MET A 114 18.05 -20.39 -10.77
N SER A 115 17.39 -19.31 -10.34
CA SER A 115 17.45 -18.02 -11.03
C SER A 115 18.87 -17.44 -11.06
N ARG A 116 19.64 -17.59 -9.98
CA ARG A 116 21.04 -17.16 -9.91
C ARG A 116 21.92 -17.98 -10.85
N ALA A 117 21.75 -19.31 -10.86
CA ALA A 117 22.49 -20.21 -11.75
C ALA A 117 22.19 -19.90 -13.24
N VAL A 118 20.94 -19.65 -13.59
CA VAL A 118 20.53 -19.28 -14.94
C VAL A 118 21.12 -17.93 -15.36
N ARG A 119 21.07 -16.91 -14.49
CA ARG A 119 21.73 -15.61 -14.77
C ARG A 119 23.23 -15.78 -15.04
N TRP A 120 23.89 -16.66 -14.30
CA TRP A 120 25.31 -16.97 -14.50
C TRP A 120 25.56 -17.64 -15.86
N LEU A 121 24.74 -18.63 -16.23
CA LEU A 121 24.85 -19.31 -17.52
C LEU A 121 24.63 -18.36 -18.71
N VAL A 122 23.68 -17.42 -18.59
CA VAL A 122 23.43 -16.40 -19.62
C VAL A 122 24.65 -15.50 -19.82
N LEU A 123 25.32 -15.09 -18.74
CA LEU A 123 26.56 -14.31 -18.81
C LEU A 123 27.68 -15.09 -19.50
N GLU A 124 27.81 -16.39 -19.22
CA GLU A 124 28.82 -17.25 -19.86
C GLU A 124 28.54 -17.42 -21.36
N LEU A 125 27.27 -17.58 -21.76
CA LEU A 125 26.87 -17.63 -23.16
C LEU A 125 27.08 -16.30 -23.88
N GLN A 126 26.84 -15.16 -23.22
CA GLN A 126 27.15 -13.84 -23.79
C GLN A 126 28.66 -13.63 -23.96
N ARG A 127 29.47 -14.14 -23.03
CA ARG A 127 30.94 -14.09 -23.13
C ARG A 127 31.48 -15.02 -24.23
N GLY A 128 30.79 -16.13 -24.53
CA GLY A 128 31.11 -17.04 -25.64
C GLY A 128 30.54 -16.64 -27.02
N SER A 129 29.59 -15.69 -27.07
CA SER A 129 28.91 -15.26 -28.31
C SER A 129 29.53 -14.01 -28.95
N GLY A 130 30.84 -13.79 -28.75
CA GLY A 130 31.63 -12.72 -29.36
C GLY A 130 32.74 -13.25 -30.25
N GLY A 131 32.42 -13.54 -31.51
CA GLY A 131 33.29 -13.43 -32.70
C GLY A 131 34.65 -14.15 -32.72
N ALA A 132 34.75 -15.23 -33.49
CA ALA A 132 36.01 -15.62 -34.11
C ALA A 132 36.35 -14.68 -35.29
N ALA A 133 37.52 -14.01 -35.26
CA ALA A 133 38.37 -13.80 -36.45
C ALA A 133 39.67 -13.02 -36.13
N ALA A 134 40.77 -13.77 -36.25
CA ALA A 134 42.00 -13.43 -36.97
C ALA A 134 42.86 -12.20 -36.62
N GLY A 135 44.13 -12.53 -36.34
CA GLY A 135 45.31 -11.67 -36.46
C GLY A 135 45.99 -11.47 -35.11
N SER A 136 47.27 -11.71 -34.91
CA SER A 136 48.36 -12.11 -35.79
C SER A 136 49.56 -12.35 -34.84
N VAL A 137 50.39 -13.35 -35.15
CA VAL A 137 51.86 -13.29 -34.94
C VAL A 137 52.40 -13.35 -33.49
N HIS A 138 52.94 -14.55 -33.18
CA HIS A 138 54.08 -14.89 -32.30
C HIS A 138 53.91 -14.98 -30.76
N SER A 139 53.99 -16.22 -30.27
CA SER A 139 54.74 -16.60 -29.06
C SER A 139 56.18 -17.00 -29.46
N PRO A 140 57.17 -17.09 -28.54
CA PRO A 140 57.32 -16.48 -27.21
C PRO A 140 58.70 -15.76 -27.03
N ARG A 141 58.94 -15.25 -25.80
CA ARG A 141 60.25 -15.20 -25.11
C ARG A 141 61.05 -13.90 -25.14
N PHE A 142 60.76 -13.01 -24.18
CA PHE A 142 61.80 -12.24 -23.49
C PHE A 142 61.39 -12.03 -22.03
N SER A 143 61.99 -12.83 -21.15
CA SER A 143 62.35 -12.52 -19.76
C SER A 143 62.85 -13.81 -19.13
N GLU A 144 64.17 -13.98 -19.13
CA GLU A 144 64.81 -14.69 -18.03
C GLU A 144 66.09 -13.95 -17.68
N ASP A 145 66.13 -13.60 -16.40
CA ASP A 145 67.18 -12.96 -15.64
C ASP A 145 68.41 -13.90 -15.55
N SER A 146 69.61 -13.34 -15.57
CA SER A 146 70.79 -13.99 -15.00
C SER A 146 71.73 -12.91 -14.48
N THR A 147 71.60 -12.68 -13.18
CA THR A 147 72.68 -12.65 -12.17
C THR A 147 74.10 -12.30 -12.61
N GLN A 148 74.68 -11.41 -11.80
CA GLN A 148 76.11 -11.26 -11.47
C GLN A 148 76.99 -12.50 -11.71
#